data_AF-A0A4S2Q608-F1
#
_entry.id   AF-A0A4S2Q608-F1
#
_cell.length_a   1.000
_cell.length_b   1.000
_cell.length_c   1.000
_cell.angle_alpha   90.00
_cell.angle_beta   90.00
_cell.angle_gamma   90.00
#
_symmetry.space_group_name_H-M   'P 1'
#
loop_
_entity.id
_entity.type
_entity.pdbx_description
1 polymer ?
#
loop_
_entity_poly.entity_id
_entity_poly.type
_entity_poly.pdbx_seq_one_letter_code
_entity_poly.pdbx_strand_id
1 'polypeptide(L)' 'MLLACSTTEPKPNNLRLICPQTTECRALSVNIRTNGDLADGLNQALDRLEICTTAYTAVNKCITDFNNQNGNQKEN' A
#
# COMPACT_ATOMS: atom_id res chain seq x y z
N MET A 1 18.51 -33.89 -35.31
CA MET A 1 19.05 -32.60 -34.83
C MET A 1 18.25 -32.24 -33.59
N LEU A 2 18.85 -32.34 -32.41
CA LEU A 2 18.19 -32.07 -31.14
C LEU A 2 18.09 -30.56 -30.98
N LEU A 3 16.86 -30.03 -30.99
CA LEU A 3 16.55 -28.64 -30.69
C LEU A 3 17.05 -28.33 -29.28
N ALA A 4 18.05 -27.45 -29.19
CA ALA A 4 18.57 -26.96 -27.93
C ALA A 4 17.44 -26.30 -27.14
N CYS A 5 17.23 -26.75 -25.89
CA CYS A 5 16.52 -25.98 -24.88
C CYS A 5 17.23 -24.64 -24.74
N SER A 6 16.64 -23.57 -25.26
CA SER A 6 17.04 -22.20 -24.90
C SER A 6 16.59 -21.96 -23.46
N THR A 7 17.47 -22.24 -22.50
CA THR A 7 17.32 -21.81 -21.12
C THR A 7 17.67 -20.33 -21.04
N THR A 8 16.80 -19.48 -21.59
CA THR A 8 16.80 -18.07 -21.22
C THR A 8 16.23 -18.02 -19.82
N GLU A 9 17.09 -18.14 -18.80
CA GLU A 9 16.69 -18.00 -17.41
C GLU A 9 16.06 -16.60 -17.25
N PRO A 10 14.80 -16.49 -16.78
CA PRO A 10 14.19 -15.19 -16.56
C PRO A 10 15.07 -14.42 -15.59
N LYS A 11 15.66 -13.31 -16.06
CA LYS A 11 16.44 -12.44 -15.17
C LYS A 11 15.56 -12.09 -13.97
N PRO A 12 16.02 -12.29 -12.73
CA PRO A 12 15.24 -11.95 -11.56
C PRO A 12 14.86 -10.47 -11.65
N ASN A 13 13.56 -10.21 -11.71
CA ASN A 13 13.03 -8.86 -11.77
C ASN A 13 13.24 -8.22 -10.39
N ASN A 14 14.37 -7.54 -10.21
CA ASN A 14 14.75 -6.85 -8.98
C ASN A 14 13.91 -5.57 -8.71
N LEU A 15 12.79 -5.37 -9.42
CA LEU A 15 11.88 -4.25 -9.16
C LEU A 15 11.22 -4.43 -7.79
N ARG A 16 11.82 -3.80 -6.78
CA ARG A 16 11.26 -3.74 -5.45
C ARG A 16 10.18 -2.65 -5.45
N LEU A 17 8.93 -3.05 -5.26
CA LEU A 17 7.82 -2.12 -5.08
C LEU A 17 8.03 -1.33 -3.77
N ILE A 18 8.18 -0.02 -3.88
CA ILE A 18 8.24 0.90 -2.73
C ILE A 18 6.93 1.67 -2.72
N CYS A 19 5.94 1.19 -1.97
CA CYS A 19 4.70 1.94 -1.75
C CYS A 19 4.73 2.74 -0.45
N PRO A 20 4.00 3.87 -0.38
CA PRO A 20 3.91 4.67 0.82
C PRO A 20 3.53 3.82 2.04
N GLN A 21 4.15 4.08 3.18
CA GLN A 21 3.81 3.46 4.45
C GLN A 21 3.41 4.57 5.42
N THR A 22 2.37 4.34 6.21
CA THR A 22 1.97 5.26 7.28
C THR A 22 1.81 4.50 8.58
N THR A 23 2.39 5.03 9.65
CA THR A 23 2.21 4.51 11.01
C THR A 23 0.95 5.07 11.68
N GLU A 24 0.30 6.05 11.05
CA GLU A 24 -0.88 6.72 11.60
C GLU A 24 -2.12 5.83 11.62
N CYS A 25 -2.21 4.81 10.76
CA CYS A 25 -3.40 3.95 10.65
C CYS A 25 -3.47 2.83 11.67
N ARG A 26 -3.08 3.13 12.91
CA ARG A 26 -3.17 2.23 14.06
C ARG A 26 -4.41 2.58 14.89
N ALA A 27 -4.91 1.57 15.59
CA ALA A 27 -6.00 1.74 16.54
C ALA A 27 -5.68 2.87 17.53
N LEU A 28 -6.67 3.72 17.79
CA LEU A 28 -6.56 4.78 18.78
C LEU A 28 -6.69 4.18 20.18
N SER A 29 -5.84 4.64 21.09
CA SER A 29 -5.97 4.34 22.51
C SER A 29 -6.49 5.60 23.20
N VAL A 30 -7.78 5.60 23.51
CA VAL A 30 -8.46 6.68 24.23
C VAL A 30 -8.94 6.17 25.58
N ASN A 31 -8.72 6.94 26.63
CA ASN A 31 -9.22 6.66 27.98
C ASN A 31 -10.38 7.60 28.27
N ILE A 32 -11.61 7.13 28.08
CA ILE A 32 -12.82 7.93 28.18
C ILE A 32 -13.35 7.87 29.62
N ARG A 33 -13.35 9.02 30.31
CA ARG A 33 -13.92 9.17 31.67
C ARG A 33 -15.03 10.21 31.73
N THR A 34 -15.05 11.12 30.77
CA THR A 34 -16.03 12.20 30.64
C THR A 34 -16.59 12.28 29.22
N ASN A 35 -17.70 13.00 29.05
CA ASN A 35 -18.23 13.29 27.71
C ASN A 35 -17.26 14.17 26.89
N GLY A 36 -16.42 14.97 27.55
CA GLY A 36 -15.34 15.72 26.90
C GLY A 36 -14.32 14.77 26.27
N ASP A 37 -13.86 13.78 27.03
CA ASP A 37 -12.89 12.78 26.54
C ASP A 37 -13.46 11.98 25.34
N LEU A 38 -14.77 11.73 25.33
CA LEU A 38 -15.46 11.10 24.21
C LEU A 38 -15.45 11.98 22.97
N ALA A 39 -15.77 13.27 23.11
CA ALA A 39 -15.76 14.22 22.00
C ALA A 39 -14.35 14.39 21.43
N ASP A 40 -13.33 14.49 22.29
CA ASP A 40 -11.94 14.59 21.88
C ASP A 40 -11.44 13.32 21.21
N GLY A 41 -11.82 12.15 21.73
CA GLY A 41 -11.51 10.85 21.12
C GLY A 41 -12.17 10.69 19.74
N LEU A 42 -13.39 11.19 19.57
CA LEU A 42 -14.07 11.20 18.27
C LEU A 42 -13.35 12.10 17.26
N ASN A 43 -12.96 13.31 17.66
CA ASN A 43 -12.20 14.21 16.79
C ASN A 43 -10.89 13.56 16.33
N GLN A 44 -10.14 12.95 17.26
CA GLN A 44 -8.91 12.20 16.92
C GLN A 44 -9.17 11.05 15.94
N ALA A 45 -10.30 10.35 16.08
CA ALA A 45 -10.69 9.27 15.17
C ALA A 45 -11.01 9.78 13.76
N LEU A 46 -11.72 10.90 13.65
CA LEU A 46 -12.07 11.52 12.38
C LEU A 46 -10.83 12.02 11.64
N ASP A 47 -9.94 12.75 12.32
CA ASP A 47 -8.69 13.26 11.72
C ASP A 47 -7.82 12.10 11.21
N ARG A 48 -7.69 11.04 12.00
CA ARG A 48 -6.92 9.86 11.61
C ARG A 48 -7.57 9.09 10.46
N LEU A 49 -8.90 9.01 10.42
CA LEU A 49 -9.62 8.36 9.32
C LEU A 49 -9.38 9.05 7.98
N GLU A 50 -9.33 10.38 7.96
CA GLU A 50 -9.02 11.16 6.76
C GLU A 50 -7.63 10.82 6.21
N ILE A 51 -6.61 10.84 7.09
CA ILE A 51 -5.23 10.48 6.76
C ILE A 51 -5.18 9.05 6.20
N CYS A 52 -5.88 8.12 6.83
CA CYS A 52 -5.84 6.72 6.45
C CYS A 52 -6.54 6.41 5.13
N THR A 53 -7.66 7.07 4.86
CA THR A 53 -8.35 6.96 3.57
C THR A 53 -7.44 7.44 2.43
N THR A 54 -6.72 8.54 2.66
CA THR A 54 -5.77 9.09 1.69
C THR A 54 -4.59 8.13 1.46
N ALA A 55 -3.98 7.64 2.54
CA ALA A 55 -2.86 6.71 2.46
C ALA A 55 -3.25 5.39 1.76
N TYR A 56 -4.43 4.85 2.08
CA TYR A 56 -4.96 3.65 1.43
C TYR A 56 -5.12 3.84 -0.08
N THR A 57 -5.69 4.97 -0.49
CA THR A 57 -5.84 5.32 -1.91
C THR A 57 -4.49 5.40 -2.61
N ALA A 58 -3.50 6.05 -1.98
CA ALA A 58 -2.15 6.17 -2.53
C ALA A 58 -1.43 4.81 -2.65
N VAL A 59 -1.58 3.92 -1.66
CA VAL A 59 -1.01 2.57 -1.69
C VAL A 59 -1.63 1.73 -2.81
N ASN A 60 -2.95 1.75 -2.95
CA ASN A 60 -3.63 1.03 -4.01
C ASN A 60 -3.20 1.52 -5.39
N LYS A 61 -3.14 2.85 -5.58
CA LYS A 61 -2.63 3.44 -6.81
C LYS A 61 -1.20 2.98 -7.13
N CYS A 62 -0.31 3.00 -6.13
CA CYS A 62 1.06 2.53 -6.28
C CYS A 62 1.14 1.07 -6.74
N ILE A 63 0.36 0.17 -6.12
CA ILE A 63 0.31 -1.25 -6.49
C ILE A 63 -0.24 -1.43 -7.91
N THR A 64 -1.34 -0.75 -8.25
CA THR A 64 -1.95 -0.82 -9.58
C THR A 64 -1.00 -0.32 -10.66
N ASP A 65 -0.36 0.84 -10.46
CA ASP A 65 0.57 1.43 -11.42
C ASP A 65 1.78 0.50 -11.65
N PHE A 66 2.33 -0.11 -10.59
CA PHE A 66 3.40 -1.11 -10.70
C PHE A 66 2.98 -2.37 -11.48
N ASN A 67 1.78 -2.89 -11.20
CA ASN A 67 1.29 -4.08 -11.88
C ASN A 67 1.05 -3.82 -13.38
N ASN A 68 0.52 -2.64 -13.72
CA ASN A 68 0.30 -2.24 -15.11
C ASN A 68 1.62 -2.04 -15.88
N GLN A 69 2.65 -1.48 -15.25
CA GLN A 69 3.98 -1.39 -15.85
C GLN A 69 4.57 -2.78 -16.16
N ASN A 70 4.42 -3.74 -15.25
CA ASN A 70 4.89 -5.11 -15.46
C ASN A 70 4.03 -5.91 -16.47
N GLY A 71 2.75 -5.59 -16.60
CA GLY A 71 1.87 -6.20 -17.62
C GLY A 71 2.30 -5.81 -19.03
N ASN A 72 2.56 -4.52 -19.26
CA ASN A 72 2.97 -3.98 -20.56
C ASN A 72 4.40 -4.38 -20.97
N GLN A 73 5.27 -4.74 -20.00
CA GLN A 73 6.62 -5.26 -20.29
C GLN A 73 6.63 -6.73 -20.74
N LYS A 74 5.54 -7.48 -20.57
CA LYS A 74 5.45 -8.88 -21.00
C LYS A 74 4.95 -9.06 -22.43
N GLU A 75 4.48 -7.98 -23.07
CA GLU A 75 3.92 -8.01 -24.43
C GLU A 75 4.88 -7.49 -25.51
N ASN A 76 6.13 -7.13 -25.17
CA ASN A 76 7.17 -6.72 -26.12
C ASN A 76 8.40 -7.64 -26.06
#